data_AF-A0A519V688-F1
#
_entry.id   AF-A0A519V688-F1
#
_cell.length_a   1.000
_cell.length_b   1.000
_cell.length_c   1.000
_cell.angle_alpha   90.00
_cell.angle_beta   90.00
_cell.angle_gamma   90.00
#
_symmetry.space_group_name_H-M   'P 1'
#
loop_
_entity.id
_entity.type
_entity.pdbx_description
1 polymer ?
#
loop_
_entity_poly.entity_id
_entity_poly.type
_entity_poly.pdbx_seq_one_letter_code
_entity_poly.pdbx_strand_id
1 'polypeptide(L)' 'MKNDQRRQGVVYSTNPDFDYQNNEPAEATTLPPQQQQLRVQLDKKQRGGKQVTLVTGFVGRDEDLQTLGKLLKT' A
#
# COMPACT_ATOMS: atom_id res chain seq x y z
N MET A 1 -16.63 28.77 -5.27
CA MET A 1 -15.74 28.71 -6.45
C MET A 1 -14.62 27.72 -6.15
N LYS A 2 -14.67 26.51 -6.71
CA LYS A 2 -13.63 25.49 -6.54
C LYS A 2 -12.69 25.62 -7.74
N ASN A 3 -11.41 25.87 -7.46
CA ASN A 3 -10.40 26.25 -8.42
C ASN A 3 -9.85 25.01 -9.13
N ASP A 4 -10.18 24.83 -10.41
CA ASP A 4 -9.70 23.74 -11.27
C ASP A 4 -8.26 24.04 -11.74
N GLN A 5 -7.28 23.92 -10.84
CA GLN A 5 -5.86 24.14 -11.14
C GLN A 5 -5.16 22.94 -11.79
N ARG A 6 -5.89 21.87 -12.16
CA ARG A 6 -5.29 20.64 -12.74
C ARG A 6 -5.17 20.63 -14.27
N ARG A 7 -5.51 21.74 -14.95
CA ARG A 7 -5.65 21.76 -16.42
C ARG A 7 -4.83 22.86 -17.12
N GLN A 8 -3.87 23.48 -16.45
CA GLN A 8 -3.02 24.48 -17.11
C GLN A 8 -1.82 23.76 -17.75
N GLY A 9 -1.89 23.53 -19.06
CA GLY A 9 -0.77 23.03 -19.86
C GLY A 9 -1.07 21.87 -20.82
N VAL A 10 -2.30 21.33 -20.85
CA VAL A 10 -2.65 20.23 -21.78
C VAL A 10 -3.08 20.82 -23.13
N VAL A 11 -2.25 20.62 -24.16
CA VAL A 11 -2.62 20.87 -25.55
C VAL A 11 -3.29 19.60 -26.07
N TYR A 12 -4.59 19.68 -26.37
CA TYR A 12 -5.33 18.57 -26.99
C TYR A 12 -4.85 18.42 -28.44
N SER A 13 -3.87 17.54 -28.66
CA SER A 13 -3.62 17.02 -30.01
C SER A 13 -4.88 16.30 -30.46
N THR A 14 -5.31 16.49 -31.69
CA THR A 14 -6.44 15.77 -32.33
C THR A 14 -6.13 14.28 -32.58
N ASN A 15 -5.25 13.68 -31.77
CA ASN A 15 -4.92 12.29 -31.85
C ASN A 15 -6.04 11.51 -31.13
N PRO A 16 -6.89 10.75 -31.86
CA PRO A 16 -7.98 9.97 -31.25
C PRO A 16 -7.45 8.86 -30.32
N ASP A 17 -6.16 8.52 -30.42
CA ASP A 17 -5.50 7.48 -29.62
C ASP A 17 -4.75 8.05 -28.40
N PHE A 18 -5.05 9.29 -27.97
CA PHE A 18 -4.42 9.84 -26.77
C PHE A 18 -5.02 9.24 -25.50
N ASP A 19 -4.27 8.34 -24.86
CA ASP A 19 -4.58 7.81 -23.54
C ASP A 19 -3.74 8.49 -22.45
N TYR A 20 -4.39 8.86 -21.34
CA TYR A 20 -3.70 9.31 -20.15
C TYR A 20 -2.94 8.14 -19.53
N GLN A 21 -1.61 8.16 -19.60
CA GLN A 21 -0.78 7.25 -18.81
C GLN A 21 -0.94 7.59 -17.32
N ASN A 22 -1.85 6.89 -16.65
CA ASN A 22 -1.86 6.81 -15.20
C ASN A 22 -0.59 6.08 -14.78
N ASN A 23 0.42 6.85 -14.37
CA ASN A 23 1.62 6.34 -13.74
C ASN A 23 1.31 5.97 -12.28
N GLU A 24 0.27 5.15 -12.07
CA GLU A 24 0.08 4.51 -10.77
C GLU A 24 1.21 3.48 -10.60
N PRO A 25 1.97 3.54 -9.49
CA PRO A 25 2.98 2.54 -9.23
C PRO A 25 2.29 1.17 -9.21
N ALA A 26 2.78 0.25 -10.05
CA ALA A 26 2.24 -1.10 -10.10
C ALA A 26 2.20 -1.70 -8.69
N GLU A 27 1.04 -2.23 -8.29
CA GLU A 27 0.89 -2.84 -6.98
C GLU A 27 1.94 -3.94 -6.78
N ALA A 28 2.61 -3.93 -5.63
CA ALA A 28 3.65 -4.90 -5.33
C ALA A 28 3.04 -6.31 -5.27
N THR A 29 3.55 -7.23 -6.09
CA THR A 29 3.12 -8.64 -6.05
C THR A 29 3.53 -9.28 -4.72
N THR A 30 2.59 -9.97 -4.08
CA THR A 30 2.84 -10.65 -2.80
C THR A 30 3.78 -11.83 -2.98
N LEU A 31 4.87 -11.84 -2.21
CA LEU A 31 5.82 -12.95 -2.22
C LEU A 31 5.22 -14.21 -1.59
N PRO A 32 5.60 -15.42 -2.05
CA PRO A 32 5.20 -16.66 -1.41
C PRO A 32 5.69 -16.72 0.05
N PRO A 33 5.00 -17.44 0.95
CA PRO A 33 5.30 -17.43 2.38
C PRO A 33 6.76 -17.75 2.75
N GLN A 34 7.41 -18.63 2.00
CA GLN A 34 8.79 -19.06 2.24
C GLN A 34 9.82 -17.96 1.93
N GLN A 35 9.43 -16.94 1.15
CA GLN A 35 10.28 -15.80 0.79
C GLN A 35 9.97 -14.55 1.63
N GLN A 36 8.94 -14.59 2.47
CA GLN A 36 8.58 -13.48 3.36
C GLN A 36 9.54 -13.43 4.55
N GLN A 37 10.33 -12.35 4.64
CA GLN A 37 11.21 -12.11 5.78
C GLN A 37 10.53 -11.24 6.83
N LEU A 38 9.64 -11.86 7.62
CA LEU A 38 8.92 -11.17 8.69
C LEU A 38 9.78 -11.03 9.95
N ARG A 39 9.67 -9.87 10.61
CA ARG A 39 10.32 -9.59 11.90
C ARG A 39 9.27 -9.40 12.99
N VAL A 40 9.40 -10.16 14.07
CA VAL A 40 8.48 -10.17 15.21
C VAL A 40 9.17 -9.60 16.44
N GLN A 41 8.56 -8.59 17.07
CA GLN A 41 9.13 -7.90 18.23
C GLN A 41 8.06 -7.60 19.27
N LEU A 42 8.42 -7.60 20.56
CA LEU A 42 7.56 -7.04 21.60
C LEU A 42 7.64 -5.52 21.57
N ASP A 43 6.49 -4.85 21.49
CA ASP A 43 6.41 -3.39 21.58
C ASP A 43 6.74 -2.95 23.01
N LYS A 44 7.93 -2.38 23.17
CA LYS A 44 8.44 -1.88 24.45
C LYS A 44 7.80 -0.57 24.87
N LYS A 45 7.03 0.09 23.99
CA LYS A 45 6.42 1.40 24.27
C LYS A 45 5.10 1.31 25.05
N GLN A 46 4.62 0.09 25.35
CA GLN A 46 3.50 -0.18 26.27
C GLN A 46 2.32 0.78 26.06
N ARG A 47 1.67 0.72 24.89
CA ARG A 47 0.54 1.60 24.54
C ARG A 47 -0.58 1.48 25.57
N GLY A 48 -0.63 2.40 26.54
CA GLY A 48 -1.55 2.33 27.67
C GLY A 48 -1.34 1.12 28.59
N GLY A 49 -0.09 0.65 28.74
CA GLY A 49 0.26 -0.47 29.60
C GLY A 49 0.00 -1.86 29.01
N LYS A 50 -0.46 -1.96 27.76
CA LYS A 50 -0.73 -3.24 27.10
C LYS A 50 0.51 -3.75 26.38
N GLN A 51 0.78 -5.05 26.54
CA GLN A 51 1.76 -5.77 25.75
C GLN A 51 1.22 -5.96 24.33
N VAL A 52 2.01 -5.58 23.33
CA VAL A 52 1.66 -5.70 21.91
C VAL A 52 2.82 -6.36 21.18
N THR A 53 2.53 -7.23 20.22
CA THR A 53 3.53 -7.81 19.33
C THR A 53 3.51 -7.06 18.00
N LEU A 54 4.64 -6.46 17.62
CA LEU A 54 4.82 -5.80 16.34
C LEU A 54 5.39 -6.78 15.31
N VAL A 55 4.69 -6.94 14.19
CA VAL A 55 5.12 -7.74 13.04
C VAL A 55 5.40 -6.77 11.88
N THR A 56 6.59 -6.86 11.27
CA THR A 56 7.03 -6.00 10.16
C THR A 56 7.73 -6.79 9.07
N GLY A 57 7.94 -6.19 7.90
CA GLY A 57 8.69 -6.81 6.79
C GLY A 57 7.84 -7.61 5.80
N PHE A 58 6.51 -7.46 5.84
CA PHE A 58 5.63 -8.04 4.83
C PHE A 58 5.85 -7.36 3.47
N VAL A 59 5.96 -8.16 2.41
CA VAL A 59 6.12 -7.68 1.03
C VAL A 59 4.97 -8.21 0.19
N GLY A 60 4.12 -7.30 -0.28
CA GLY A 60 2.99 -7.65 -1.12
C GLY A 60 1.92 -6.57 -1.15
N ARG A 61 0.73 -6.97 -1.60
CA ARG A 61 -0.44 -6.11 -1.71
C ARG A 61 -1.06 -5.85 -0.34
N ASP A 62 -1.66 -4.68 -0.19
CA ASP A 62 -2.33 -4.29 1.06
C ASP A 62 -3.50 -5.22 1.41
N GLU A 63 -4.22 -5.73 0.41
CA GLU A 63 -5.32 -6.69 0.62
C GLU A 63 -4.85 -7.99 1.30
N ASP A 64 -3.69 -8.49 0.88
CA ASP A 64 -3.09 -9.71 1.42
C ASP A 64 -2.58 -9.47 2.85
N LEU A 65 -2.03 -8.28 3.13
CA LEU A 65 -1.63 -7.88 4.48
C LEU A 65 -2.85 -7.78 5.43
N GLN A 66 -3.97 -7.21 4.97
CA GLN A 66 -5.20 -7.13 5.75
C GLN A 66 -5.78 -8.52 6.02
N THR A 67 -5.73 -9.41 5.03
CA THR A 67 -6.19 -10.80 5.17
C THR A 67 -5.36 -11.56 6.20
N LEU A 68 -4.02 -11.45 6.12
CA LEU A 68 -3.12 -12.00 7.13
C LEU A 68 -3.40 -11.44 8.53
N GLY A 69 -3.61 -10.13 8.62
CA GLY A 69 -3.94 -9.46 9.89
C GLY A 69 -5.25 -9.94 10.52
N LYS A 70 -6.24 -10.36 9.72
CA LYS A 70 -7.49 -10.98 10.22
C LYS A 70 -7.23 -12.40 10.72
N LEU A 71 -6.43 -13.18 9.98
CA LEU A 71 -6.07 -14.56 10.35
C LEU A 71 -5.26 -14.65 11.64
N LEU A 72 -4.42 -13.66 11.94
CA LEU A 72 -3.62 -13.63 13.18
C LEU A 72 -4.39 -13.14 14.42
N LYS A 73 -5.57 -12.55 14.24
CA LYS A 73 -6.39 -12.02 15.35
C LYS A 73 -7.27 -13.08 16.01
N THR A 74 -7.58 -14.17 15.31
CA THR A 74 -8.37 -15.31 15.82
C THR A 74 -7.53 -16.18 16.74
#